data_AF-A0AAD9EY36-F1
#
_entry.id   AF-A0AAD9EY36-F1
#
_cell.length_a   1.000
_cell.length_b   1.000
_cell.length_c   1.000
_cell.angle_alpha   90.00
_cell.angle_beta   90.00
_cell.angle_gamma   90.00
#
_symmetry.space_group_name_H-M   'P 1'
#
loop_
_entity.id
_entity.type
_entity.pdbx_description
1 polymer ?
#
loop_
_entity_poly.entity_id
_entity_poly.type
_entity_poly.pdbx_seq_one_letter_code
_entity_poly.pdbx_strand_id
1 'polypeptide(L)'
;MVEKLESFTRKLEFFESDISTGRLLHFSTLKSQAPGQVTELMVDFIKQLRANFTSRFEDYSIPKDIIAFVRDPFTVRPSGDFTSQAKQMIPSLDEAALEMELIDFQTSSLVSDALRSAESRKRLTHKNLENCLRIKVTSISPDIQKIATDGRCQFSH
;
A
#
# COMPACT_ATOMS: atom_id res chain seq x y z
N MET A 1 3.39 -0.30 -0.45
CA MET A 1 4.84 -0.15 -0.18
C MET A 1 5.06 -0.04 1.33
N VAL A 2 4.36 0.86 2.02
CA VAL A 2 4.42 1.01 3.50
C VAL A 2 4.14 -0.30 4.24
N GLU A 3 3.07 -1.03 3.92
CA GLU A 3 2.78 -2.32 4.60
C GLU A 3 3.89 -3.38 4.41
N LYS A 4 4.57 -3.37 3.26
CA LYS A 4 5.71 -4.28 3.02
C LYS A 4 6.89 -3.90 3.89
N LEU A 5 7.09 -2.59 4.12
CA LEU A 5 8.12 -2.04 4.97
C LEU A 5 7.86 -2.36 6.44
N GLU A 6 6.64 -2.11 6.93
CA GLU A 6 6.21 -2.48 8.28
C GLU A 6 6.36 -3.99 8.52
N SER A 7 5.92 -4.83 7.56
CA SER A 7 6.08 -6.27 7.65
C SER A 7 7.53 -6.70 7.73
N PHE A 8 8.42 -6.05 6.95
CA PHE A 8 9.84 -6.34 6.98
C PHE A 8 10.47 -5.97 8.33
N THR A 9 10.21 -4.77 8.85
CA THR A 9 10.68 -4.33 10.17
C THR A 9 10.22 -5.30 11.26
N ARG A 10 8.95 -5.69 11.25
CA ARG A 10 8.39 -6.61 12.25
C ARG A 10 8.97 -8.03 12.16
N LYS A 11 9.36 -8.48 10.95
CA LYS A 11 10.09 -9.75 10.77
C LYS A 11 11.48 -9.68 11.39
N LEU A 12 12.20 -8.56 11.23
CA LEU A 12 13.51 -8.37 11.88
C LEU A 12 13.39 -8.41 13.41
N GLU A 13 12.32 -7.84 13.98
CA GLU A 13 12.03 -7.93 15.42
C GLU A 13 11.84 -9.39 15.88
N PHE A 14 11.07 -10.18 15.14
CA PHE A 14 10.90 -11.60 15.44
C PHE A 14 12.21 -12.38 15.31
N PHE A 15 13.02 -12.09 14.29
CA PHE A 15 14.31 -12.74 14.08
C PHE A 15 15.31 -12.42 15.18
N GLU A 16 15.36 -11.16 15.63
CA GLU A 16 16.19 -10.75 16.77
C GLU A 16 15.80 -11.52 18.03
N SER A 17 14.50 -11.63 18.32
CA SER A 17 14.01 -12.38 19.48
C SER A 17 14.30 -13.87 19.38
N ASP A 18 14.06 -14.46 18.20
CA ASP A 18 14.25 -15.90 17.96
C ASP A 18 15.73 -16.32 18.04
N ILE A 19 16.66 -15.47 17.58
CA ILE A 19 18.10 -15.73 17.72
C ILE A 19 18.58 -15.49 19.15
N SER A 20 18.11 -14.42 19.82
CA SER A 20 18.55 -14.06 21.18
C SER A 20 18.11 -15.07 22.24
N THR A 21 16.97 -15.73 22.00
CA THR A 21 16.43 -16.78 22.89
C THR A 21 17.01 -18.17 22.61
N GLY A 22 17.80 -18.34 21.53
CA GLY A 22 18.31 -19.64 21.11
C GLY A 22 17.24 -20.61 20.59
N ARG A 23 16.00 -20.15 20.38
CA ARG A 23 14.89 -20.98 19.88
C ARG A 23 15.13 -21.45 18.45
N LEU A 24 15.70 -20.56 17.63
CA LEU A 24 16.13 -20.80 16.25
C LEU A 24 15.02 -21.41 15.37
N LEU A 25 13.76 -20.99 15.55
CA LEU A 25 12.63 -21.45 14.72
C LEU A 25 12.78 -20.98 13.27
N HIS A 26 13.30 -19.77 13.08
CA HIS A 26 13.45 -19.12 11.78
C HIS A 26 14.86 -19.28 11.19
N PHE A 27 15.76 -19.93 11.92
CA PHE A 27 17.15 -20.19 11.53
C PHE A 27 17.43 -21.70 11.47
N SER A 28 16.65 -22.44 10.68
CA SER A 28 16.75 -23.92 10.58
C SER A 28 18.13 -24.41 10.15
N THR A 29 18.80 -23.69 9.25
CA THR A 29 20.18 -24.00 8.86
C THR A 29 21.13 -23.83 10.05
N LEU A 30 21.03 -22.72 10.80
CA LEU A 30 21.84 -22.50 12.00
C LEU A 30 21.51 -23.48 13.13
N LYS A 31 20.27 -23.97 13.18
CA LYS A 31 19.86 -24.98 14.16
C LYS A 31 20.43 -26.37 13.87
N SER A 32 20.58 -26.69 12.58
CA SER A 32 21.09 -28.00 12.11
C SER A 32 22.61 -28.02 11.96
N GLN A 33 23.23 -26.87 11.69
CA GLN A 33 24.67 -26.69 11.60
C GLN A 33 25.20 -26.10 12.92
N ALA A 34 26.46 -26.38 13.28
CA ALA A 34 27.12 -25.76 14.44
C ALA A 34 26.33 -25.84 15.77
N PRO A 35 25.98 -27.04 16.27
CA PRO A 35 25.02 -27.34 17.36
C PRO A 35 23.89 -26.35 17.76
N GLY A 36 23.46 -25.43 16.88
CA GLY A 36 22.64 -24.30 17.32
C GLY A 36 23.37 -23.29 18.21
N GLN A 37 24.70 -23.27 18.19
CA GLN A 37 25.54 -22.33 18.94
C GLN A 37 25.38 -20.93 18.36
N VAL A 38 24.64 -20.10 19.08
CA VAL A 38 24.51 -18.67 18.81
C VAL A 38 25.65 -17.93 19.50
N THR A 39 26.33 -17.06 18.76
CA THR A 39 27.35 -16.16 19.32
C THR A 39 26.77 -14.76 19.50
N GLU A 40 27.36 -13.96 20.40
CA GLU A 40 26.96 -12.56 20.59
C GLU A 40 27.07 -11.74 19.29
N LEU A 41 28.09 -12.00 18.47
CA LEU A 41 28.27 -11.34 17.17
C LEU A 41 27.07 -11.55 16.22
N MET A 42 26.46 -12.73 16.26
CA MET A 42 25.29 -13.04 15.41
C MET A 42 24.04 -12.31 15.90
N VAL A 43 23.87 -12.22 17.21
CA VAL A 43 22.78 -11.46 17.83
C VAL A 43 22.93 -9.97 17.52
N ASP A 44 24.14 -9.44 17.70
CA ASP A 44 24.45 -8.04 17.46
C ASP A 44 24.31 -7.66 15.98
N PHE A 45 24.66 -8.56 15.06
CA PHE A 45 24.42 -8.35 13.63
C PHE A 45 22.93 -8.11 13.33
N ILE A 46 22.03 -8.94 13.87
CA ILE A 46 20.58 -8.78 13.63
C ILE A 46 20.06 -7.50 14.28
N LYS A 47 20.54 -7.18 15.50
CA LYS A 47 20.20 -5.91 16.17
C LYS A 47 20.61 -4.69 15.34
N GLN A 48 21.84 -4.70 14.82
CA GLN A 48 22.34 -3.60 13.97
C GLN A 48 21.56 -3.51 12.65
N LEU A 49 21.24 -4.65 12.04
CA LEU A 49 20.43 -4.70 10.83
C LEU A 49 19.05 -4.08 11.06
N ARG A 50 18.38 -4.46 12.15
CA ARG A 50 17.11 -3.87 12.57
C ARG A 50 17.25 -2.37 12.79
N ALA A 51 18.21 -1.93 13.60
CA ALA A 51 18.42 -0.52 13.91
C ALA A 51 18.68 0.32 12.65
N ASN A 52 19.49 -0.20 11.72
CA ASN A 52 19.79 0.49 10.46
C ASN A 52 18.53 0.70 9.62
N PHE A 53 17.70 -0.34 9.48
CA PHE A 53 16.46 -0.21 8.72
C PHE A 53 15.42 0.64 9.45
N THR A 54 15.25 0.49 10.77
CA THR A 54 14.34 1.34 11.55
C THR A 54 14.69 2.82 11.39
N SER A 55 15.96 3.20 11.58
CA SER A 55 16.40 4.59 11.42
C SER A 55 16.22 5.10 9.99
N ARG A 56 16.55 4.29 8.97
CA ARG A 56 16.37 4.69 7.57
C ARG A 56 14.90 4.92 7.18
N PHE A 57 13.96 4.29 7.89
CA PHE A 57 12.54 4.35 7.56
C PHE A 57 11.71 5.23 8.51
N GLU A 58 12.34 5.78 9.55
CA GLU A 58 11.69 6.64 10.53
C GLU A 58 11.08 7.90 9.89
N ASP A 59 11.83 8.52 8.97
CA ASP A 59 11.39 9.71 8.21
C ASP A 59 10.22 9.44 7.25
N TYR A 60 9.97 8.15 6.93
CA TYR A 60 8.93 7.73 6.00
C TYR A 60 7.71 7.14 6.72
N SER A 61 7.63 7.29 8.04
CA SER A 61 6.49 6.83 8.84
C SER A 61 5.25 7.66 8.52
N ILE A 62 4.43 7.17 7.60
CA ILE A 62 3.14 7.76 7.28
C ILE A 62 2.10 7.23 8.29
N PRO A 63 1.35 8.11 8.97
CA PRO A 63 0.32 7.68 9.91
C PRO A 63 -0.73 6.76 9.26
N LYS A 64 -1.21 5.79 10.04
CA LYS A 64 -2.11 4.74 9.53
C LYS A 64 -3.40 5.29 8.95
N ASP A 65 -3.97 6.34 9.55
CA ASP A 65 -5.23 6.90 9.09
C ASP A 65 -5.06 7.66 7.77
N ILE A 66 -3.87 8.22 7.52
CA ILE A 66 -3.54 8.82 6.21
C ILE A 66 -3.47 7.74 5.13
N ILE A 67 -2.83 6.60 5.45
CA ILE A 67 -2.78 5.45 4.53
C ILE A 67 -4.20 4.91 4.28
N ALA A 68 -5.02 4.83 5.33
CA ALA A 68 -6.41 4.41 5.25
C ALA A 68 -7.20 5.33 4.32
N PHE A 69 -7.08 6.65 4.48
CA PHE A 69 -7.72 7.64 3.61
C PHE A 69 -7.29 7.51 2.14
N VAL A 70 -5.99 7.37 1.86
CA VAL A 70 -5.49 7.21 0.48
C VAL A 70 -5.99 5.90 -0.15
N ARG A 71 -6.18 4.85 0.64
CA ARG A 71 -6.72 3.57 0.18
C ARG A 71 -8.22 3.67 -0.07
N ASP A 72 -8.96 4.13 0.93
CA ASP A 72 -10.39 4.30 0.91
C ASP A 72 -10.78 5.50 1.80
N PRO A 73 -11.13 6.64 1.19
CA PRO A 73 -11.47 7.85 1.93
C PRO A 73 -12.75 7.72 2.77
N PHE A 74 -13.55 6.66 2.60
CA PHE A 74 -14.75 6.38 3.40
C PHE A 74 -14.46 5.60 4.70
N THR A 75 -13.20 5.19 4.92
CA THR A 75 -12.82 4.42 6.12
C THR A 75 -12.38 5.29 7.29
N VAL A 76 -12.01 6.54 7.03
CA VAL A 76 -11.59 7.50 8.06
C VAL A 76 -12.77 8.30 8.58
N ARG A 77 -12.66 8.82 9.81
CA ARG A 77 -13.68 9.69 10.39
C ARG A 77 -13.36 11.15 10.11
N PRO A 78 -14.35 11.98 9.74
CA PRO A 78 -14.15 13.41 9.54
C PRO A 78 -13.68 14.14 10.79
N SER A 79 -14.19 13.75 11.96
CA SER A 79 -13.69 14.21 13.25
C SER A 79 -12.90 13.09 13.93
N GLY A 80 -11.59 13.28 14.07
CA GLY A 80 -10.72 12.32 14.73
C GLY A 80 -9.26 12.36 14.27
N ASP A 81 -8.54 11.27 14.55
CA ASP A 81 -7.08 11.22 14.41
C ASP A 81 -6.58 11.52 12.98
N PHE A 82 -7.36 11.26 11.94
CA PHE A 82 -6.99 11.55 10.55
C PHE A 82 -6.74 13.04 10.30
N THR A 83 -7.66 13.92 10.67
CA THR A 83 -7.57 15.36 10.34
C THR A 83 -6.46 16.03 11.14
N SER A 84 -6.28 15.64 12.40
CA SER A 84 -5.15 16.08 13.22
C SER A 84 -3.80 15.57 12.70
N GLN A 85 -3.71 14.30 12.26
CA GLN A 85 -2.50 13.77 11.61
C GLN A 85 -2.20 14.48 10.28
N ALA A 86 -3.23 14.80 9.49
CA ALA A 86 -3.07 15.52 8.23
C ALA A 86 -2.54 16.94 8.46
N LYS A 87 -3.05 17.64 9.47
CA LYS A 87 -2.55 18.95 9.90
C LYS A 87 -1.09 18.90 10.36
N GLN A 88 -0.70 17.84 11.08
CA GLN A 88 0.69 17.66 11.50
C GLN A 88 1.64 17.52 10.30
N MET A 89 1.24 16.77 9.26
CA MET A 89 2.05 16.59 8.06
C MET A 89 2.02 17.79 7.11
N ILE A 90 0.92 18.55 7.11
CA ILE A 90 0.73 19.74 6.28
C ILE A 90 0.35 20.90 7.21
N PRO A 91 1.33 21.60 7.82
CA PRO A 91 1.05 22.63 8.82
C PRO A 91 0.17 23.79 8.33
N SER A 92 0.10 24.02 7.02
CA SER A 92 -0.76 25.05 6.40
C SER A 92 -2.21 24.63 6.19
N LEU A 93 -2.56 23.37 6.45
CA LEU A 93 -3.91 22.83 6.25
C LEU A 93 -4.90 23.47 7.24
N ASP A 94 -6.10 23.83 6.79
CA ASP A 94 -7.19 24.20 7.70
C ASP A 94 -7.90 22.91 8.12
N GLU A 95 -7.75 22.54 9.39
CA GLU A 95 -8.29 21.29 9.92
C GLU A 95 -9.83 21.30 9.90
N ALA A 96 -10.46 22.42 10.30
CA ALA A 96 -11.91 22.53 10.34
C ALA A 96 -12.53 22.50 8.94
N ALA A 97 -11.90 23.18 7.97
CA ALA A 97 -12.33 23.11 6.58
C ALA A 97 -12.23 21.67 6.03
N LEU A 98 -11.15 20.96 6.36
CA LEU A 98 -10.97 19.57 5.97
C LEU A 98 -12.05 18.65 6.57
N GLU A 99 -12.43 18.83 7.83
CA GLU A 99 -13.52 18.04 8.44
C GLU A 99 -14.82 18.21 7.66
N MET A 100 -15.18 19.46 7.32
CA MET A 100 -16.41 19.77 6.59
C MET A 100 -16.39 19.22 5.16
N GLU A 101 -15.28 19.42 4.43
CA GLU A 101 -15.11 18.86 3.09
C GLU A 101 -15.17 17.33 3.10
N LEU A 102 -14.60 16.68 4.13
CA LEU A 102 -14.64 15.23 4.24
C LEU A 102 -16.05 14.70 4.53
N ILE A 103 -16.87 15.42 5.30
CA ILE A 103 -18.29 15.08 5.51
C ILE A 103 -19.04 15.15 4.16
N ASP A 104 -18.88 16.24 3.42
CA ASP A 104 -19.54 16.42 2.12
C ASP A 104 -19.07 15.35 1.12
N PHE A 105 -17.77 15.05 1.12
CA PHE A 105 -17.18 14.02 0.29
C PHE A 105 -17.75 12.63 0.60
N GLN A 106 -17.86 12.27 1.88
CA GLN A 106 -18.32 10.94 2.33
C GLN A 106 -19.84 10.76 2.25
N THR A 107 -20.62 11.83 2.30
CA THR A 107 -22.08 11.77 2.16
C THR A 107 -22.54 11.73 0.70
N SER A 108 -21.66 12.09 -0.24
CA SER A 108 -21.94 12.06 -1.67
C SER A 108 -21.93 10.64 -2.24
N SER A 109 -23.11 10.13 -2.61
CA SER A 109 -23.25 8.83 -3.28
C SER A 109 -22.52 8.78 -4.62
N LEU A 110 -22.49 9.90 -5.37
CA LEU A 110 -21.79 10.03 -6.65
C LEU A 110 -20.30 9.71 -6.53
N VAL A 111 -19.67 10.18 -5.46
CA VAL A 111 -18.24 9.98 -5.22
C VAL A 111 -17.96 8.51 -4.86
N SER A 112 -18.78 7.92 -3.99
CA SER A 112 -18.64 6.50 -3.62
C SER A 112 -18.85 5.57 -4.82
N ASP A 113 -19.81 5.86 -5.69
CA ASP A 113 -20.12 5.06 -6.88
C ASP A 113 -19.01 5.20 -7.94
N ALA A 114 -18.47 6.40 -8.11
CA ALA A 114 -17.33 6.65 -8.99
C ALA A 114 -16.07 5.90 -8.54
N LEU A 115 -15.79 5.87 -7.23
CA LEU A 115 -14.67 5.12 -6.64
C LEU A 115 -14.83 3.60 -6.84
N ARG A 116 -16.00 3.04 -6.52
CA ARG A 116 -16.30 1.61 -6.74
C ARG A 116 -16.22 1.21 -8.22
N SER A 117 -16.73 2.07 -9.10
CA SER A 117 -16.61 1.91 -10.55
C SER A 117 -15.15 1.98 -11.01
N ALA A 118 -14.35 2.91 -10.48
CA ALA A 118 -12.93 3.01 -10.79
C ALA A 118 -12.14 1.78 -10.34
N GLU A 119 -12.43 1.22 -9.16
CA GLU A 119 -11.83 -0.04 -8.71
C GLU A 119 -12.18 -1.22 -9.61
N SER A 120 -13.43 -1.29 -10.04
CA SER A 120 -13.88 -2.28 -11.03
C SER A 120 -13.16 -2.12 -12.38
N ARG A 121 -12.77 -0.88 -12.73
CA ARG A 121 -12.02 -0.51 -13.95
C ARG A 121 -10.50 -0.66 -13.83
N LYS A 122 -9.93 -0.88 -12.62
CA LYS A 122 -8.50 -1.25 -12.45
C LYS A 122 -8.20 -2.66 -12.97
N ARG A 123 -9.20 -3.43 -13.37
CA ARG A 123 -9.03 -4.68 -14.12
C ARG A 123 -8.69 -4.37 -15.58
N LEU A 124 -7.40 -4.20 -15.86
CA LEU A 124 -6.90 -4.64 -17.16
C LEU A 124 -7.21 -6.13 -17.26
N THR A 125 -8.32 -6.48 -17.92
CA THR A 125 -8.56 -7.88 -18.27
C THR A 125 -7.46 -8.31 -19.23
N HIS A 126 -7.10 -9.60 -19.23
CA HIS A 126 -6.10 -10.16 -20.14
C HIS A 126 -6.31 -9.69 -21.59
N LYS A 127 -7.58 -9.54 -22.01
CA LYS A 127 -7.97 -9.07 -23.34
C LYS A 127 -7.60 -7.60 -23.60
N ASN A 128 -7.72 -6.73 -22.59
CA ASN A 128 -7.33 -5.32 -22.72
C ASN A 128 -5.80 -5.19 -22.80
N LEU A 129 -5.07 -5.98 -22.00
CA LEU A 129 -3.61 -6.03 -22.05
C LEU A 129 -3.11 -6.62 -23.38
N GLU A 130 -3.73 -7.71 -23.86
CA GLU A 130 -3.43 -8.36 -25.13
C GLU A 130 -3.69 -7.41 -26.33
N ASN A 131 -4.80 -6.68 -26.33
CA ASN A 131 -5.09 -5.69 -27.37
C ASN A 131 -4.09 -4.53 -27.34
N CYS A 132 -3.73 -4.01 -26.17
CA CYS A 132 -2.72 -2.95 -26.05
C CYS A 132 -1.33 -3.42 -26.51
N LEU A 133 -0.93 -4.66 -26.19
CA LEU A 133 0.32 -5.25 -26.67
C LEU A 133 0.26 -5.49 -28.18
N ARG A 134 -0.86 -5.98 -28.72
CA ARG A 134 -1.05 -6.21 -30.16
C ARG A 134 -0.98 -4.91 -30.95
N ILE A 135 -1.59 -3.82 -30.47
CA ILE A 135 -1.49 -2.49 -31.09
C ILE A 135 -0.04 -1.98 -31.07
N LYS A 136 0.72 -2.29 -30.01
CA LYS A 136 2.10 -1.80 -29.86
C LYS A 136 3.13 -2.63 -30.62
N VAL A 137 2.85 -3.91 -30.83
CA VAL A 137 3.77 -4.89 -31.45
C VAL A 137 3.45 -5.14 -32.92
N THR A 138 2.24 -4.82 -33.38
CA THR A 138 1.86 -4.96 -34.80
C THR A 138 1.64 -3.58 -35.42
N SER A 139 2.11 -3.38 -36.64
CA SER A 139 1.92 -2.17 -37.45
C SER A 139 0.48 -2.02 -37.98
N ILE A 140 -0.50 -2.62 -37.30
CA ILE A 140 -1.91 -2.56 -37.67
C ILE A 140 -2.45 -1.21 -37.21
N SER A 141 -2.79 -0.35 -38.19
CA SER A 141 -3.63 0.83 -37.93
C SER A 141 -5.02 0.36 -37.50
N PRO A 142 -5.50 0.72 -36.30
CA PRO A 142 -6.81 0.29 -35.85
C PRO A 142 -7.90 0.91 -36.72
N ASP A 143 -8.85 0.09 -37.16
CA ASP A 143 -10.06 0.54 -37.86
C ASP A 143 -11.03 1.15 -36.85
N ILE A 144 -10.93 2.46 -36.68
CA ILE A 144 -11.67 3.25 -35.70
C ILE A 144 -13.19 3.14 -35.93
N GLN A 145 -13.63 2.99 -37.18
CA GLN A 145 -15.06 2.88 -37.51
C GLN A 145 -15.64 1.55 -37.00
N LYS A 146 -14.91 0.45 -37.19
CA LYS A 146 -15.33 -0.85 -36.68
C LYS A 146 -15.37 -0.89 -35.15
N ILE A 147 -14.38 -0.29 -34.48
CA ILE A 147 -14.33 -0.21 -33.01
C ILE A 147 -15.49 0.63 -32.45
N ALA A 148 -15.83 1.75 -33.08
CA ALA A 148 -16.96 2.59 -32.67
C ALA A 148 -18.31 1.89 -32.88
N THR A 149 -18.42 1.05 -33.91
CA THR A 149 -19.65 0.31 -34.22
C THR A 149 -19.84 -0.90 -33.31
N ASP A 150 -18.76 -1.60 -32.95
CA ASP A 150 -18.79 -2.76 -32.05
C ASP A 150 -18.85 -2.35 -30.56
N GLY A 151 -18.44 -1.12 -30.23
CA GLY A 151 -18.62 -0.53 -28.92
C GLY A 151 -20.09 -0.21 -28.66
N ARG A 152 -20.82 -1.11 -27.98
CA ARG A 152 -22.14 -0.76 -27.44
C ARG A 152 -22.00 0.36 -26.43
N CYS A 153 -22.16 1.60 -26.86
CA CYS A 153 -22.38 2.72 -25.97
C CYS A 153 -23.74 2.52 -25.29
N GLN A 154 -23.72 2.10 -24.03
CA GLN A 154 -24.90 2.23 -23.18
C GLN A 154 -25.02 3.71 -22.81
N PHE A 155 -25.76 4.47 -23.61
CA PHE A 155 -26.27 5.75 -23.17
C PHE A 155 -27.37 5.45 -22.15
N SER A 156 -27.10 5.75 -20.88
CA SER A 156 -28.11 5.69 -19.83
C SER A 156 -29.19 6.72 -20.13
N HIS A 157 -30.45 6.28 -20.05
CA HIS A 157 -31.65 7.08 -20.23
C HIS A 157 -32.09 7.74 -18.92
#